data_AF-A0A2H6LQ04-F1
#
_entry.id   AF-A0A2H6LQ04-F1
#
_cell.length_a   1.000
_cell.length_b   1.000
_cell.length_c   1.000
_cell.angle_alpha   90.00
_cell.angle_beta   90.00
_cell.angle_gamma   90.00
#
_symmetry.space_group_name_H-M   'P 1'
#
loop_
_entity.id
_entity.type
_entity.pdbx_description
1 polymer ?
#
loop_
_entity_poly.entity_id
_entity_poly.type
_entity_poly.pdbx_seq_one_letter_code
_entity_poly.pdbx_strand_id
1 'polypeptide(L)'
;MIEKPTSAADLALGEEQLQQTKIHLNNLPTVLANDWPEYKYGWYEWRFSVYGLNAARRQVGQLEAKAFQEKNAQTLLVDYNQAFLNAKQQYQQATTITDKKSAIAAWRSALDKLAEIPGQTLAGQTAQNQLDGYKREFQEVVGLAAGNERVSTLITAAQQFSWQAAKAGQNPPHTVTEWQQIENLWSEAINRLQQISSSDLVGYAQAQKLLATYETNLGQVKIRRQAEADAVQTLARAQQEIENLVASMPNDPKNWDRNRVISQLHSIINQLEKVEKGTTVYLKAQELLLSANNKFKQFQ
;
A
#
# COMPACT_ATOMS: atom_id res chain seq x y z
N MET A 1 -46.12 12.96 -17.99
CA MET A 1 -45.54 11.67 -17.54
C MET A 1 -44.14 11.46 -18.11
N ILE A 2 -43.94 11.50 -19.44
CA ILE A 2 -42.61 11.35 -20.07
C ILE A 2 -41.72 12.61 -19.93
N GLU A 3 -42.31 13.81 -19.92
CA GLU A 3 -41.52 15.06 -19.90
C GLU A 3 -40.77 15.29 -18.58
N LYS A 4 -41.32 14.79 -17.47
CA LYS A 4 -40.75 14.88 -16.12
C LYS A 4 -41.15 13.64 -15.33
N PRO A 5 -40.54 12.48 -15.61
CA PRO A 5 -40.85 11.26 -14.91
C PRO A 5 -40.37 11.34 -13.45
N THR A 6 -41.19 10.85 -12.52
CA THR A 6 -40.81 10.74 -11.10
C THR A 6 -40.46 9.30 -10.71
N SER A 7 -40.81 8.33 -11.56
CA SER A 7 -40.51 6.91 -11.38
C SER A 7 -40.43 6.18 -12.72
N ALA A 8 -39.85 4.98 -12.70
CA ALA A 8 -39.86 4.08 -13.86
C ALA A 8 -41.29 3.64 -14.26
N ALA A 9 -42.22 3.58 -13.29
CA ALA A 9 -43.62 3.28 -13.56
C ALA A 9 -44.31 4.42 -14.33
N ASP A 10 -43.98 5.68 -14.01
CA ASP A 10 -44.49 6.85 -14.74
C ASP A 10 -43.99 6.88 -16.19
N LEU A 11 -42.75 6.42 -16.43
CA LEU A 11 -42.21 6.26 -17.77
C LEU A 11 -42.96 5.19 -18.57
N ALA A 12 -43.19 4.01 -17.98
CA ALA A 12 -43.90 2.92 -18.64
C ALA A 12 -45.35 3.29 -18.98
N LEU A 13 -46.08 3.90 -18.04
CA LEU A 13 -47.44 4.37 -18.25
C LEU A 13 -47.49 5.50 -19.29
N GLY A 14 -46.53 6.42 -19.23
CA GLY A 14 -46.41 7.49 -20.21
C GLY A 14 -46.14 6.96 -21.62
N GLU A 15 -45.29 5.94 -21.76
CA GLU A 15 -45.00 5.27 -23.04
C GLU A 15 -46.25 4.59 -23.62
N GLU A 16 -47.03 3.90 -22.79
CA GLU A 16 -48.30 3.29 -23.21
C GLU A 16 -49.29 4.35 -23.72
N GLN A 17 -49.48 5.44 -22.98
CA GLN A 17 -50.33 6.55 -23.38
C GLN A 17 -49.83 7.23 -24.66
N LEU A 18 -48.51 7.34 -24.84
CA LEU A 18 -47.91 7.90 -26.04
C LEU A 18 -48.18 7.03 -27.26
N GLN A 19 -48.11 5.69 -27.12
CA GLN A 19 -48.45 4.77 -28.20
C GLN A 19 -49.92 4.88 -28.61
N GLN A 20 -50.84 4.94 -27.64
CA GLN A 20 -52.26 5.17 -27.95
C GLN A 20 -52.48 6.52 -28.65
N THR A 21 -51.84 7.58 -28.15
CA THR A 21 -51.89 8.93 -28.75
C THR A 21 -51.38 8.93 -30.19
N LYS A 22 -50.29 8.20 -30.47
CA LYS A 22 -49.74 8.03 -31.81
C LYS A 22 -50.71 7.31 -32.74
N ILE A 23 -51.34 6.23 -32.29
CA ILE A 23 -52.36 5.50 -33.05
C ILE A 23 -53.53 6.43 -33.39
N HIS A 24 -54.06 7.16 -32.41
CA HIS A 24 -55.16 8.10 -32.63
C HIS A 24 -54.79 9.22 -33.61
N LEU A 25 -53.60 9.84 -33.47
CA LEU A 25 -53.12 10.91 -34.37
C LEU A 25 -52.85 10.43 -35.80
N ASN A 26 -52.47 9.17 -35.98
CA ASN A 26 -52.26 8.58 -37.31
C ASN A 26 -53.58 8.24 -38.00
N ASN A 27 -54.62 7.90 -37.24
CA ASN A 27 -55.96 7.60 -37.76
C ASN A 27 -56.79 8.84 -38.10
N LEU A 28 -56.31 10.06 -37.80
CA LEU A 28 -56.99 11.29 -38.20
C LEU A 28 -56.89 11.51 -39.73
N PRO A 29 -58.02 11.73 -40.44
CA PRO A 29 -58.02 11.88 -41.89
C PRO A 29 -57.16 13.06 -42.35
N THR A 30 -56.23 12.81 -43.26
CA THR A 30 -55.45 13.88 -43.91
C THR A 30 -56.29 14.71 -44.88
N VAL A 31 -57.47 14.24 -45.29
CA VAL A 31 -58.40 14.94 -46.19
C VAL A 31 -59.08 16.15 -45.52
N LEU A 32 -59.15 16.19 -44.18
CA LEU A 32 -59.57 17.38 -43.42
C LEU A 32 -58.57 18.55 -43.54
N ALA A 33 -57.40 18.34 -44.14
CA ALA A 33 -56.34 19.33 -44.27
C ALA A 33 -56.46 20.24 -45.50
N ASN A 34 -57.22 19.85 -46.53
CA ASN A 34 -57.26 20.57 -47.81
C ASN A 34 -58.59 21.28 -48.13
N ASP A 35 -59.72 20.93 -47.50
CA ASP A 35 -61.05 21.33 -48.01
C ASP A 35 -62.00 21.98 -46.98
N TRP A 36 -61.53 22.50 -45.84
CA TRP A 36 -62.42 23.23 -44.92
C TRP A 36 -62.23 24.75 -45.04
N PRO A 37 -63.18 25.49 -45.64
CA PRO A 37 -63.14 26.94 -45.65
C PRO A 37 -63.27 27.44 -44.21
N GLU A 38 -62.55 28.49 -43.86
CA GLU A 38 -62.65 29.16 -42.56
C GLU A 38 -64.07 29.72 -42.33
N TYR A 39 -65.02 28.87 -41.92
CA TYR A 39 -66.36 29.30 -41.57
C TYR A 39 -66.39 29.81 -40.13
N LYS A 40 -66.38 31.14 -39.99
CA LYS A 40 -66.62 31.84 -38.73
C LYS A 40 -68.14 31.94 -38.52
N TYR A 41 -68.71 31.06 -37.69
CA TYR A 41 -70.03 31.28 -37.09
C TYR A 41 -69.84 31.55 -35.59
N GLY A 42 -70.64 32.47 -35.04
CA GLY A 42 -70.31 33.20 -33.82
C GLY A 42 -69.95 32.39 -32.56
N TRP A 43 -69.29 33.09 -31.63
CA TRP A 43 -68.99 32.81 -30.21
C TRP A 43 -68.23 31.51 -29.87
N TYR A 44 -68.11 30.54 -30.79
CA TYR A 44 -67.30 29.33 -30.61
C TYR A 44 -66.31 29.15 -31.76
N GLU A 45 -65.02 29.37 -31.49
CA GLU A 45 -63.93 29.13 -32.43
C GLU A 45 -63.43 27.67 -32.30
N TRP A 46 -64.05 26.73 -33.02
CA TRP A 46 -63.43 25.42 -33.25
C TRP A 46 -62.61 25.47 -34.54
N ARG A 47 -61.28 25.36 -34.42
CA ARG A 47 -60.34 25.37 -35.57
C ARG A 47 -59.47 24.12 -35.56
N PHE A 48 -59.87 23.11 -36.34
CA PHE A 48 -58.92 22.06 -36.73
C PHE A 48 -57.90 22.66 -37.68
N SER A 49 -56.61 22.62 -37.34
CA SER A 49 -55.54 23.16 -38.19
C SER A 49 -54.49 22.10 -38.50
N VAL A 50 -54.09 22.05 -39.78
CA VAL A 50 -53.00 21.18 -40.26
C VAL A 50 -51.69 21.47 -39.51
N TYR A 51 -51.47 22.75 -39.21
CA TYR A 51 -50.35 23.21 -38.38
C TYR A 51 -50.39 22.59 -36.98
N GLY A 52 -51.55 22.61 -36.30
CA GLY A 52 -51.73 21.99 -34.99
C GLY A 52 -51.54 20.47 -35.02
N LEU A 53 -52.04 19.79 -36.06
CA LEU A 53 -51.84 18.34 -36.25
C LEU A 53 -50.36 18.00 -36.46
N ASN A 54 -49.66 18.75 -37.30
CA ASN A 54 -48.23 18.56 -37.53
C ASN A 54 -47.40 18.88 -36.29
N ALA A 55 -47.77 19.90 -35.51
CA ALA A 55 -47.15 20.20 -34.23
C ALA A 55 -47.33 19.06 -33.23
N ALA A 56 -48.54 18.50 -33.11
CA ALA A 56 -48.82 17.35 -32.25
C ALA A 56 -48.01 16.11 -32.65
N ARG A 57 -47.92 15.80 -33.95
CA ARG A 57 -47.08 14.69 -34.46
C ARG A 57 -45.59 14.90 -34.17
N ARG A 58 -45.08 16.13 -34.30
CA ARG A 58 -43.69 16.47 -33.92
C ARG A 58 -43.45 16.29 -32.42
N GLN A 59 -44.38 16.72 -31.58
CA GLN A 59 -44.30 16.55 -30.13
C GLN A 59 -44.31 15.06 -29.75
N VAL A 60 -45.14 14.24 -30.39
CA VAL A 60 -45.11 12.78 -30.20
C VAL A 60 -43.73 12.22 -30.55
N GLY A 61 -43.15 12.58 -31.70
CA GLY A 61 -41.80 12.13 -32.07
C GLY A 61 -40.70 12.55 -31.06
N GLN A 62 -40.80 13.75 -30.50
CA GLN A 62 -39.89 14.22 -29.44
C GLN A 62 -40.05 13.41 -28.14
N LEU A 63 -41.30 13.12 -27.76
CA LEU A 63 -41.59 12.29 -26.58
C LEU A 63 -41.15 10.84 -26.77
N GLU A 64 -41.26 10.29 -27.99
CA GLU A 64 -40.76 8.94 -28.31
C GLU A 64 -39.23 8.89 -28.16
N ALA A 65 -38.51 9.88 -28.68
CA ALA A 65 -37.06 9.96 -28.54
C ALA A 65 -36.65 10.09 -27.06
N LYS A 66 -37.36 10.88 -26.27
CA LYS A 66 -37.12 11.02 -24.83
C LYS A 66 -37.41 9.72 -24.08
N ALA A 67 -38.55 9.07 -24.34
CA ALA A 67 -38.89 7.79 -23.73
C ALA A 67 -37.83 6.71 -24.03
N PHE A 68 -37.33 6.67 -25.27
CA PHE A 68 -36.25 5.78 -25.66
C PHE A 68 -34.94 6.05 -24.89
N GLN A 69 -34.55 7.32 -24.73
CA GLN A 69 -33.37 7.69 -23.94
C GLN A 69 -33.51 7.30 -22.46
N GLU A 70 -34.67 7.55 -21.86
CA GLU A 70 -34.97 7.18 -20.47
C GLU A 70 -34.92 5.66 -20.28
N LYS A 71 -35.51 4.89 -21.21
CA LYS A 71 -35.50 3.43 -21.17
C LYS A 71 -34.08 2.86 -21.27
N ASN A 72 -33.28 3.36 -22.20
CA ASN A 72 -31.88 2.95 -22.34
C ASN A 72 -31.08 3.26 -21.07
N ALA A 73 -31.22 4.48 -20.52
CA ALA A 73 -30.54 4.86 -19.29
C ALA A 73 -30.99 4.02 -18.09
N GLN A 74 -32.27 3.65 -18.02
CA GLN A 74 -32.78 2.75 -16.99
C GLN A 74 -32.19 1.35 -17.11
N THR A 75 -32.04 0.81 -18.32
CA THR A 75 -31.34 -0.47 -18.55
C THR A 75 -29.89 -0.39 -18.08
N LEU A 76 -29.15 0.67 -18.46
CA LEU A 76 -27.77 0.86 -18.02
C LEU A 76 -27.66 0.97 -16.49
N LEU A 77 -28.57 1.69 -15.83
CA LEU A 77 -28.59 1.79 -14.37
C LEU A 77 -28.73 0.42 -13.70
N VAL A 78 -29.64 -0.43 -14.20
CA VAL A 78 -29.85 -1.78 -13.66
C VAL A 78 -28.60 -2.64 -13.88
N ASP A 79 -28.07 -2.65 -15.11
CA ASP A 79 -26.91 -3.48 -15.47
C ASP A 79 -25.66 -3.08 -14.67
N TYR A 80 -25.40 -1.78 -14.52
CA TYR A 80 -24.22 -1.27 -13.84
C TYR A 80 -24.32 -1.42 -12.32
N ASN A 81 -25.52 -1.27 -11.74
CA ASN A 81 -25.75 -1.60 -10.33
C ASN A 81 -25.56 -3.10 -10.07
N GLN A 82 -26.02 -3.96 -10.97
CA GLN A 82 -25.76 -5.39 -10.84
C GLN A 82 -24.26 -5.71 -10.94
N ALA A 83 -23.53 -5.06 -11.86
CA ALA A 83 -22.08 -5.19 -11.96
C ALA A 83 -21.36 -4.73 -10.69
N PHE A 84 -21.79 -3.62 -10.08
CA PHE A 84 -21.29 -3.13 -8.80
C PHE A 84 -21.47 -4.16 -7.69
N LEU A 85 -22.69 -4.69 -7.53
CA LEU A 85 -23.01 -5.69 -6.50
C LEU A 85 -22.22 -6.99 -6.70
N ASN A 86 -22.11 -7.46 -7.95
CA ASN A 86 -21.34 -8.65 -8.28
C ASN A 86 -19.86 -8.48 -7.96
N ALA A 87 -19.26 -7.33 -8.33
CA ALA A 87 -17.86 -7.06 -8.03
C ALA A 87 -17.59 -6.99 -6.51
N LYS A 88 -18.50 -6.40 -5.75
CA LYS A 88 -18.45 -6.40 -4.28
C LYS A 88 -18.51 -7.82 -3.72
N GLN A 89 -19.42 -8.66 -4.20
CA GLN A 89 -19.55 -10.04 -3.76
C GLN A 89 -18.30 -10.87 -4.10
N GLN A 90 -17.77 -10.72 -5.33
CA GLN A 90 -16.52 -11.36 -5.76
C GLN A 90 -15.36 -10.96 -4.84
N TYR A 91 -15.28 -9.69 -4.47
CA TYR A 91 -14.26 -9.20 -3.54
C TYR A 91 -14.36 -9.86 -2.17
N GLN A 92 -15.59 -10.02 -1.63
CA GLN A 92 -15.84 -10.64 -0.33
C GLN A 92 -15.54 -12.15 -0.31
N GLN A 93 -15.81 -12.85 -1.41
CA GLN A 93 -15.61 -14.30 -1.52
C GLN A 93 -14.18 -14.68 -1.94
N ALA A 94 -13.41 -13.73 -2.49
CA ALA A 94 -12.05 -13.97 -2.94
C ALA A 94 -11.11 -14.34 -1.79
N THR A 95 -10.48 -15.51 -1.90
CA THR A 95 -9.49 -16.02 -0.93
C THR A 95 -8.06 -15.69 -1.32
N THR A 96 -7.81 -15.42 -2.61
CA THR A 96 -6.47 -15.09 -3.11
C THR A 96 -6.30 -13.59 -3.38
N ILE A 97 -5.05 -13.12 -3.35
CA ILE A 97 -4.68 -11.73 -3.66
C ILE A 97 -5.06 -11.37 -5.10
N THR A 98 -4.85 -12.30 -6.04
CA THR A 98 -5.10 -12.07 -7.48
C THR A 98 -6.60 -11.90 -7.76
N ASP A 99 -7.45 -12.69 -7.11
CA ASP A 99 -8.91 -12.61 -7.26
C ASP A 99 -9.44 -11.30 -6.66
N LYS A 100 -8.91 -10.91 -5.48
CA LYS A 100 -9.24 -9.62 -4.85
C LYS A 100 -8.90 -8.44 -5.75
N LYS A 101 -7.72 -8.46 -6.39
CA LYS A 101 -7.29 -7.40 -7.34
C LYS A 101 -8.21 -7.30 -8.55
N SER A 102 -8.64 -8.45 -9.08
CA SER A 102 -9.57 -8.50 -10.22
C SER A 102 -10.95 -7.96 -9.85
N ALA A 103 -11.47 -8.34 -8.67
CA ALA A 103 -12.73 -7.83 -8.16
C ALA A 103 -12.69 -6.31 -7.90
N ILE A 104 -11.58 -5.77 -7.38
CA ILE A 104 -11.38 -4.33 -7.21
C ILE A 104 -11.43 -3.59 -8.56
N ALA A 105 -10.79 -4.13 -9.59
CA ALA A 105 -10.82 -3.55 -10.92
C ALA A 105 -12.25 -3.53 -11.51
N ALA A 106 -12.99 -4.64 -11.34
CA ALA A 106 -14.39 -4.73 -11.74
C ALA A 106 -15.28 -3.72 -10.98
N TRP A 107 -15.04 -3.56 -9.68
CA TRP A 107 -15.80 -2.64 -8.83
C TRP A 107 -15.56 -1.17 -9.23
N ARG A 108 -14.32 -0.79 -9.50
CA ARG A 108 -13.99 0.54 -10.07
C ARG A 108 -14.67 0.75 -11.42
N SER A 109 -14.61 -0.23 -12.31
CA SER A 109 -15.25 -0.13 -13.63
C SER A 109 -16.76 0.07 -13.52
N ALA A 110 -17.43 -0.58 -12.56
CA ALA A 110 -18.87 -0.38 -12.33
C ALA A 110 -19.19 1.04 -11.84
N LEU A 111 -18.36 1.60 -10.94
CA LEU A 111 -18.49 3.00 -10.50
C LEU A 111 -18.33 4.00 -11.65
N ASP A 112 -17.34 3.77 -12.52
CA ASP A 112 -17.09 4.64 -13.67
C ASP A 112 -18.27 4.58 -14.65
N LYS A 113 -18.78 3.38 -14.95
CA LYS A 113 -19.96 3.18 -15.80
C LYS A 113 -21.23 3.84 -15.25
N LEU A 114 -21.45 3.77 -13.93
CA LEU A 114 -22.56 4.47 -13.27
C LEU A 114 -22.44 6.00 -13.44
N ALA A 115 -21.22 6.55 -13.43
CA ALA A 115 -20.98 7.97 -13.65
C ALA A 115 -21.19 8.42 -15.11
N GLU A 116 -21.13 7.50 -16.06
CA GLU A 116 -21.37 7.77 -17.49
C GLU A 116 -22.86 7.81 -17.86
N ILE A 117 -23.77 7.41 -16.97
CA ILE A 117 -25.22 7.45 -17.26
C ILE A 117 -25.66 8.92 -17.44
N PRO A 118 -26.35 9.27 -18.55
CA PRO A 118 -26.68 10.67 -18.85
C PRO A 118 -27.55 11.32 -17.75
N GLY A 119 -27.03 12.35 -17.08
CA GLY A 119 -27.67 13.00 -15.92
C GLY A 119 -28.98 13.74 -16.22
N GLN A 120 -29.31 13.95 -17.49
CA GLN A 120 -30.62 14.50 -17.91
C GLN A 120 -31.77 13.48 -17.85
N THR A 121 -31.46 12.20 -17.64
CA THR A 121 -32.45 11.12 -17.47
C THR A 121 -32.75 10.90 -15.99
N LEU A 122 -33.91 10.34 -15.67
CA LEU A 122 -34.24 9.96 -14.29
C LEU A 122 -33.23 8.94 -13.74
N ALA A 123 -32.82 7.99 -14.58
CA ALA A 123 -31.84 6.97 -14.22
C ALA A 123 -30.45 7.57 -13.93
N GLY A 124 -30.02 8.56 -14.71
CA GLY A 124 -28.76 9.27 -14.48
C GLY A 124 -28.76 10.10 -13.19
N GLN A 125 -29.87 10.77 -12.87
CA GLN A 125 -30.02 11.47 -11.59
C GLN A 125 -29.97 10.48 -10.41
N THR A 126 -30.64 9.34 -10.55
CA THR A 126 -30.60 8.26 -9.57
C THR A 126 -29.17 7.75 -9.36
N ALA A 127 -28.45 7.46 -10.45
CA ALA A 127 -27.06 7.01 -10.40
C ALA A 127 -26.16 8.03 -9.67
N GLN A 128 -26.27 9.31 -10.01
CA GLN A 128 -25.49 10.39 -9.41
C GLN A 128 -25.75 10.52 -7.91
N ASN A 129 -27.02 10.43 -7.48
CA ASN A 129 -27.38 10.46 -6.06
C ASN A 129 -26.80 9.26 -5.29
N GLN A 130 -26.65 8.10 -5.93
CA GLN A 130 -26.12 6.89 -5.31
C GLN A 130 -24.58 6.84 -5.30
N LEU A 131 -23.92 7.48 -6.27
CA LEU A 131 -22.47 7.39 -6.49
C LEU A 131 -21.64 7.78 -5.27
N ASP A 132 -22.03 8.80 -4.51
CA ASP A 132 -21.26 9.23 -3.33
C ASP A 132 -21.30 8.21 -2.19
N GLY A 133 -22.42 7.48 -2.06
CA GLY A 133 -22.52 6.34 -1.15
C GLY A 133 -21.62 5.20 -1.60
N TYR A 134 -21.72 4.83 -2.89
CA TYR A 134 -20.94 3.74 -3.47
C TYR A 134 -19.43 3.99 -3.46
N LYS A 135 -18.99 5.23 -3.71
CA LYS A 135 -17.58 5.62 -3.62
C LYS A 135 -17.05 5.53 -2.19
N ARG A 136 -17.82 5.99 -1.21
CA ARG A 136 -17.45 5.85 0.21
C ARG A 136 -17.34 4.40 0.63
N GLU A 137 -18.32 3.58 0.25
CA GLU A 137 -18.30 2.15 0.52
C GLU A 137 -17.09 1.45 -0.13
N PHE A 138 -16.80 1.78 -1.39
CA PHE A 138 -15.61 1.28 -2.08
C PHE A 138 -14.33 1.69 -1.33
N GLN A 139 -14.22 2.93 -0.87
CA GLN A 139 -13.07 3.39 -0.09
C GLN A 139 -12.96 2.68 1.27
N GLU A 140 -14.08 2.46 1.96
CA GLU A 140 -14.12 1.75 3.23
C GLU A 140 -13.69 0.28 3.05
N VAL A 141 -14.26 -0.42 2.07
CA VAL A 141 -14.00 -1.86 1.89
C VAL A 141 -12.66 -2.12 1.21
N VAL A 142 -12.32 -1.37 0.16
CA VAL A 142 -11.12 -1.61 -0.67
C VAL A 142 -9.93 -0.77 -0.21
N GLY A 143 -10.15 0.45 0.32
CA GLY A 143 -9.08 1.26 0.88
C GLY A 143 -8.42 0.59 2.10
N LEU A 144 -9.22 -0.09 2.93
CA LEU A 144 -8.71 -0.97 3.98
C LEU A 144 -7.93 -2.16 3.39
N ALA A 145 -8.36 -2.72 2.26
CA ALA A 145 -7.75 -3.91 1.67
C ALA A 145 -6.40 -3.71 0.99
N ALA A 146 -6.27 -2.69 0.14
CA ALA A 146 -5.00 -2.38 -0.53
C ALA A 146 -3.97 -1.82 0.46
N GLY A 147 -4.43 -1.09 1.48
CA GLY A 147 -3.63 -0.73 2.65
C GLY A 147 -3.13 -1.98 3.38
N ASN A 148 -4.02 -2.90 3.71
CA ASN A 148 -3.70 -4.15 4.40
C ASN A 148 -2.73 -5.05 3.62
N GLU A 149 -2.81 -5.13 2.29
CA GLU A 149 -1.87 -5.92 1.48
C GLU A 149 -0.46 -5.32 1.48
N ARG A 150 -0.36 -3.99 1.31
CA ARG A 150 0.93 -3.28 1.40
C ARG A 150 1.54 -3.43 2.79
N VAL A 151 0.73 -3.26 3.83
CA VAL A 151 1.16 -3.40 5.22
C VAL A 151 1.58 -4.83 5.52
N SER A 152 0.80 -5.83 5.08
CA SER A 152 1.18 -7.24 5.19
C SER A 152 2.51 -7.53 4.50
N THR A 153 2.72 -7.01 3.29
CA THR A 153 3.99 -7.14 2.54
C THR A 153 5.17 -6.51 3.30
N LEU A 154 4.99 -5.33 3.87
CA LEU A 154 6.02 -4.65 4.67
C LEU A 154 6.38 -5.46 5.92
N ILE A 155 5.37 -5.99 6.64
CA ILE A 155 5.59 -6.82 7.83
C ILE A 155 6.29 -8.12 7.48
N THR A 156 5.85 -8.84 6.44
CA THR A 156 6.49 -10.09 6.02
C THR A 156 7.93 -9.87 5.56
N ALA A 157 8.19 -8.82 4.79
CA ALA A 157 9.55 -8.48 4.39
C ALA A 157 10.43 -8.14 5.61
N ALA A 158 9.94 -7.35 6.56
CA ALA A 158 10.65 -7.04 7.79
C ALA A 158 11.00 -8.31 8.59
N GLN A 159 10.06 -9.26 8.69
CA GLN A 159 10.28 -10.54 9.33
C GLN A 159 11.37 -11.36 8.63
N GLN A 160 11.41 -11.39 7.29
CA GLN A 160 12.45 -12.09 6.54
C GLN A 160 13.84 -11.50 6.81
N PHE A 161 13.99 -10.17 6.77
CA PHE A 161 15.26 -9.51 7.10
C PHE A 161 15.68 -9.79 8.54
N SER A 162 14.75 -9.72 9.50
CA SER A 162 15.03 -10.04 10.89
C SER A 162 15.50 -11.48 11.10
N TRP A 163 14.91 -12.43 10.36
CA TRP A 163 15.29 -13.84 10.42
C TRP A 163 16.69 -14.07 9.85
N GLN A 164 17.00 -13.43 8.73
CA GLN A 164 18.34 -13.47 8.15
C GLN A 164 19.37 -12.87 9.11
N ALA A 165 19.06 -11.74 9.73
CA ALA A 165 19.93 -11.10 10.73
C ALA A 165 20.16 -12.00 11.94
N ALA A 166 19.09 -12.59 12.49
CA ALA A 166 19.17 -13.52 13.60
C ALA A 166 20.00 -14.76 13.24
N LYS A 167 19.80 -15.32 12.04
CA LYS A 167 20.56 -16.48 11.56
C LYS A 167 22.05 -16.14 11.38
N ALA A 168 22.36 -15.01 10.77
CA ALA A 168 23.73 -14.54 10.57
C ALA A 168 24.44 -14.22 11.91
N GLY A 169 23.70 -13.75 12.91
CA GLY A 169 24.24 -13.49 14.25
C GLY A 169 24.48 -14.71 15.13
N GLN A 170 24.10 -15.93 14.70
CA GLN A 170 24.38 -17.16 15.44
C GLN A 170 25.87 -17.49 15.42
N ASN A 171 26.32 -18.25 16.42
CA ASN A 171 27.69 -18.79 16.52
C ASN A 171 28.81 -17.72 16.46
N PRO A 172 28.80 -16.69 17.32
CA PRO A 172 29.94 -15.77 17.45
C PRO A 172 31.22 -16.53 17.90
N PRO A 173 32.43 -15.95 17.71
CA PRO A 173 32.70 -14.56 17.33
C PRO A 173 32.54 -14.29 15.83
N HIS A 174 32.17 -13.05 15.49
CA HIS A 174 32.09 -12.54 14.12
C HIS A 174 33.03 -11.37 13.95
N THR A 175 33.57 -11.19 12.75
CA THR A 175 34.39 -10.04 12.37
C THR A 175 33.57 -8.75 12.38
N VAL A 176 34.25 -7.59 12.40
CA VAL A 176 33.60 -6.27 12.30
C VAL A 176 32.70 -6.18 11.06
N THR A 177 33.14 -6.72 9.93
CA THR A 177 32.40 -6.70 8.66
C THR A 177 31.13 -7.57 8.74
N GLU A 178 31.22 -8.76 9.31
CA GLU A 178 30.05 -9.63 9.51
C GLU A 178 29.04 -8.99 10.48
N TRP A 179 29.51 -8.38 11.58
CA TRP A 179 28.63 -7.62 12.47
C TRP A 179 27.95 -6.44 11.78
N GLN A 180 28.65 -5.72 10.89
CA GLN A 180 28.05 -4.64 10.11
C GLN A 180 26.98 -5.16 9.15
N GLN A 181 27.17 -6.33 8.54
CA GLN A 181 26.15 -6.95 7.69
C GLN A 181 24.90 -7.31 8.50
N ILE A 182 25.07 -7.88 9.70
CA ILE A 182 23.97 -8.19 10.60
C ILE A 182 23.24 -6.91 11.04
N GLU A 183 23.99 -5.84 11.33
CA GLU A 183 23.45 -4.51 11.66
C GLU A 183 22.55 -4.00 10.53
N ASN A 184 23.03 -4.06 9.29
CA ASN A 184 22.29 -3.59 8.11
C ASN A 184 20.98 -4.37 7.90
N LEU A 185 20.98 -5.70 8.13
CA LEU A 185 19.78 -6.52 8.01
C LEU A 185 18.71 -6.14 9.06
N TRP A 186 19.14 -5.88 10.30
CA TRP A 186 18.23 -5.38 11.35
C TRP A 186 17.69 -3.99 11.01
N SER A 187 18.54 -3.08 10.53
CA SER A 187 18.12 -1.74 10.11
C SER A 187 17.11 -1.79 8.95
N GLU A 188 17.29 -2.67 7.98
CA GLU A 188 16.34 -2.83 6.87
C GLU A 188 14.98 -3.37 7.34
N ALA A 189 14.98 -4.31 8.30
CA ALA A 189 13.74 -4.78 8.92
C ALA A 189 12.98 -3.64 9.62
N ILE A 190 13.69 -2.81 10.38
CA ILE A 190 13.13 -1.64 11.10
C ILE A 190 12.57 -0.61 10.10
N ASN A 191 13.34 -0.25 9.08
CA ASN A 191 12.95 0.74 8.07
C ASN A 191 11.63 0.37 7.38
N ARG A 192 11.39 -0.93 7.14
CA ARG A 192 10.14 -1.41 6.54
C ARG A 192 8.95 -1.27 7.47
N LEU A 193 9.13 -1.58 8.75
CA LEU A 193 8.07 -1.42 9.75
C LEU A 193 7.71 0.06 9.97
N GLN A 194 8.67 0.97 9.89
CA GLN A 194 8.45 2.42 10.00
C GLN A 194 7.63 3.02 8.84
N GLN A 195 7.52 2.32 7.71
CA GLN A 195 6.68 2.77 6.59
C GLN A 195 5.18 2.52 6.81
N ILE A 196 4.81 1.79 7.87
CA ILE A 196 3.42 1.47 8.17
C ILE A 196 2.78 2.68 8.85
N SER A 197 1.74 3.23 8.21
CA SER A 197 1.01 4.41 8.68
C SER A 197 0.20 4.11 9.95
N SER A 198 0.13 5.08 10.86
CA SER A 198 -0.74 5.03 12.05
C SER A 198 -2.24 5.01 11.72
N SER A 199 -2.61 5.31 10.47
CA SER A 199 -3.98 5.17 9.97
C SER A 199 -4.43 3.71 9.83
N ASP A 200 -3.50 2.76 9.71
CA ASP A 200 -3.79 1.31 9.78
C ASP A 200 -3.55 0.83 11.21
N LEU A 201 -4.58 0.87 12.04
CA LEU A 201 -4.46 0.59 13.48
C LEU A 201 -3.94 -0.82 13.79
N VAL A 202 -4.34 -1.82 12.99
CA VAL A 202 -3.96 -3.23 13.21
C VAL A 202 -2.51 -3.44 12.79
N GLY A 203 -2.17 -3.01 11.57
CA GLY A 203 -0.82 -3.08 11.03
C GLY A 203 0.17 -2.29 11.88
N TYR A 204 -0.21 -1.10 12.30
CA TYR A 204 0.62 -0.22 13.13
C TYR A 204 0.88 -0.85 14.50
N ALA A 205 -0.14 -1.38 15.18
CA ALA A 205 0.06 -2.04 16.47
C ALA A 205 1.01 -3.25 16.36
N GLN A 206 0.87 -4.05 15.29
CA GLN A 206 1.79 -5.16 15.03
C GLN A 206 3.21 -4.67 14.74
N ALA A 207 3.36 -3.61 13.93
CA ALA A 207 4.64 -3.01 13.60
C ALA A 207 5.37 -2.49 14.85
N GLN A 208 4.68 -1.78 15.74
CA GLN A 208 5.25 -1.25 16.99
C GLN A 208 5.80 -2.36 17.90
N LYS A 209 5.09 -3.49 18.00
CA LYS A 209 5.57 -4.65 18.77
C LYS A 209 6.86 -5.23 18.20
N LEU A 210 6.95 -5.35 16.88
CA LEU A 210 8.15 -5.85 16.20
C LEU A 210 9.31 -4.85 16.30
N LEU A 211 9.04 -3.56 16.14
CA LEU A 211 10.03 -2.48 16.24
C LEU A 211 10.78 -2.53 17.57
N ALA A 212 10.06 -2.61 18.70
CA ALA A 212 10.69 -2.68 20.02
C ALA A 212 11.68 -3.87 20.15
N THR A 213 11.33 -5.01 19.55
CA THR A 213 12.20 -6.20 19.53
C THR A 213 13.41 -5.99 18.62
N TYR A 214 13.19 -5.45 17.42
CA TYR A 214 14.24 -5.31 16.41
C TYR A 214 15.23 -4.21 16.79
N GLU A 215 14.78 -3.11 17.38
CA GLU A 215 15.63 -2.04 17.91
C GLU A 215 16.52 -2.55 19.04
N THR A 216 15.99 -3.38 19.93
CA THR A 216 16.78 -4.05 20.98
C THR A 216 17.87 -4.92 20.38
N ASN A 217 17.53 -5.76 19.40
CA ASN A 217 18.49 -6.63 18.72
C ASN A 217 19.55 -5.84 17.95
N LEU A 218 19.15 -4.77 17.26
CA LEU A 218 20.07 -3.85 16.57
C LEU A 218 21.05 -3.21 17.56
N GLY A 219 20.57 -2.76 18.72
CA GLY A 219 21.40 -2.22 19.79
C GLY A 219 22.46 -3.21 20.26
N GLN A 220 22.07 -4.47 20.49
CA GLN A 220 23.01 -5.53 20.88
C GLN A 220 24.06 -5.80 19.80
N VAL A 221 23.66 -5.82 18.53
CA VAL A 221 24.59 -6.03 17.40
C VAL A 221 25.59 -4.88 17.29
N LYS A 222 25.15 -3.63 17.46
CA LYS A 222 26.04 -2.46 17.47
C LYS A 222 27.07 -2.51 18.59
N ILE A 223 26.66 -2.91 19.79
CA ILE A 223 27.57 -3.10 20.93
C ILE A 223 28.62 -4.17 20.61
N ARG A 224 28.20 -5.31 20.06
CA ARG A 224 29.13 -6.39 19.68
C ARG A 224 30.08 -5.99 18.55
N ARG A 225 29.61 -5.24 17.56
CA ARG A 225 30.45 -4.69 16.49
C ARG A 225 31.53 -3.78 17.04
N GLN A 226 31.17 -2.91 18.00
CA GLN A 226 32.10 -1.99 18.62
C GLN A 226 33.13 -2.75 19.46
N ALA A 227 32.71 -3.70 20.30
CA ALA A 227 33.61 -4.53 21.09
C ALA A 227 34.61 -5.31 20.22
N GLU A 228 34.16 -5.85 19.08
CA GLU A 228 35.04 -6.51 18.11
C GLU A 228 36.06 -5.53 17.50
N ALA A 229 35.61 -4.34 17.08
CA ALA A 229 36.50 -3.34 16.50
C ALA A 229 37.57 -2.86 17.50
N ASP A 230 37.17 -2.62 18.76
CA ASP A 230 38.06 -2.21 19.84
C ASP A 230 39.05 -3.31 20.19
N ALA A 231 38.61 -4.58 20.20
CA ALA A 231 39.48 -5.73 20.43
C ALA A 231 40.53 -5.90 19.32
N VAL A 232 40.13 -5.80 18.04
CA VAL A 232 41.05 -5.86 16.90
C VAL A 232 42.09 -4.75 16.97
N GLN A 233 41.66 -3.52 17.26
CA GLN A 233 42.58 -2.38 17.40
C GLN A 233 43.53 -2.55 18.59
N THR A 234 43.02 -3.06 19.72
CA THR A 234 43.80 -3.28 20.93
C THR A 234 44.86 -4.35 20.71
N LEU A 235 44.52 -5.46 20.05
CA LEU A 235 45.49 -6.50 19.68
C LEU A 235 46.58 -5.94 18.75
N ALA A 236 46.21 -5.17 17.74
CA ALA A 236 47.17 -4.56 16.81
C ALA A 236 48.17 -3.64 17.52
N ARG A 237 47.69 -2.82 18.48
CA ARG A 237 48.57 -2.00 19.32
C ARG A 237 49.52 -2.84 20.17
N ALA A 238 49.01 -3.89 20.82
CA ALA A 238 49.83 -4.79 21.63
C ALA A 238 50.92 -5.49 20.78
N GLN A 239 50.58 -5.90 19.56
CA GLN A 239 51.54 -6.49 18.62
C GLN A 239 52.64 -5.50 18.22
N GLN A 240 52.27 -4.25 17.91
CA GLN A 240 53.24 -3.20 17.64
C GLN A 240 54.15 -2.91 18.84
N GLU A 241 53.61 -2.91 20.06
CA GLU A 241 54.42 -2.77 21.28
C GLU A 241 55.39 -3.95 21.46
N ILE A 242 54.97 -5.18 21.16
CA ILE A 242 55.82 -6.38 21.18
C ILE A 242 56.95 -6.26 20.15
N GLU A 243 56.64 -5.88 18.91
CA GLU A 243 57.63 -5.68 17.85
C GLU A 243 58.67 -4.62 18.24
N ASN A 244 58.21 -3.49 18.77
CA ASN A 244 59.08 -2.42 19.25
C ASN A 244 59.98 -2.87 20.41
N LEU A 245 59.44 -3.66 21.35
CA LEU A 245 60.22 -4.24 22.43
C LEU A 245 61.32 -5.15 21.88
N VAL A 246 60.97 -6.09 21.00
CA VAL A 246 61.91 -7.04 20.39
C VAL A 246 63.00 -6.32 19.59
N ALA A 247 62.63 -5.35 18.75
CA ALA A 247 63.59 -4.57 17.97
C ALA A 247 64.54 -3.73 18.83
N SER A 248 64.11 -3.35 20.04
CA SER A 248 64.90 -2.53 20.95
C SER A 248 65.84 -3.32 21.88
N MET A 249 65.72 -4.64 21.92
CA MET A 249 66.54 -5.48 22.79
C MET A 249 67.93 -5.74 22.17
N PRO A 250 69.03 -5.43 22.89
CA PRO A 250 70.38 -5.80 22.47
C PRO A 250 70.54 -7.32 22.31
N ASN A 251 71.39 -7.74 21.38
CA ASN A 251 71.73 -9.16 21.17
C ASN A 251 72.39 -9.80 22.40
N ASP A 252 73.13 -9.03 23.19
CA ASP A 252 73.74 -9.50 24.44
C ASP A 252 72.77 -9.24 25.63
N PRO A 253 72.27 -10.29 26.29
CA PRO A 253 71.38 -10.17 27.45
C PRO A 253 71.94 -9.36 28.62
N LYS A 254 73.27 -9.23 28.73
CA LYS A 254 73.91 -8.42 29.79
C LYS A 254 73.65 -6.91 29.64
N ASN A 255 73.33 -6.46 28.43
CA ASN A 255 73.09 -5.05 28.12
C ASN A 255 71.60 -4.67 28.17
N TRP A 256 70.74 -5.57 28.63
CA TRP A 256 69.31 -5.31 28.72
C TRP A 256 69.00 -4.31 29.84
N ASP A 257 68.31 -3.22 29.50
CA ASP A 257 67.69 -2.35 30.50
C ASP A 257 66.44 -3.05 31.08
N ARG A 258 66.65 -3.76 32.19
CA ARG A 258 65.62 -4.55 32.87
C ARG A 258 64.39 -3.72 33.23
N ASN A 259 64.57 -2.48 33.70
CA ASN A 259 63.46 -1.62 34.10
C ASN A 259 62.61 -1.22 32.89
N ARG A 260 63.26 -0.83 31.79
CA ARG A 260 62.57 -0.51 30.54
C ARG A 260 61.77 -1.70 30.00
N VAL A 261 62.38 -2.89 29.98
CA VAL A 261 61.71 -4.11 29.49
C VAL A 261 60.50 -4.47 30.36
N ILE A 262 60.63 -4.38 31.69
CA ILE A 262 59.52 -4.57 32.64
C ILE A 262 58.39 -3.58 32.36
N SER A 263 58.67 -2.29 32.21
CA SER A 263 57.66 -1.27 31.91
C SER A 263 56.95 -1.51 30.58
N GLN A 264 57.68 -1.89 29.53
CA GLN A 264 57.08 -2.21 28.22
C GLN A 264 56.22 -3.48 28.27
N LEU A 265 56.69 -4.52 28.97
CA LEU A 265 55.91 -5.75 29.18
C LEU A 265 54.62 -5.47 29.98
N HIS A 266 54.69 -4.64 31.02
CA HIS A 266 53.48 -4.20 31.74
C HIS A 266 52.48 -3.50 30.82
N SER A 267 52.93 -2.61 29.92
CA SER A 267 52.06 -1.96 28.93
C SER A 267 51.38 -2.99 28.03
N ILE A 268 52.15 -3.91 27.46
CA ILE A 268 51.65 -4.98 26.58
C ILE A 268 50.61 -5.83 27.31
N ILE A 269 50.89 -6.27 28.54
CA ILE A 269 49.97 -7.05 29.38
C ILE A 269 48.66 -6.26 29.58
N ASN A 270 48.75 -4.99 29.98
CA ASN A 270 47.57 -4.13 30.19
C ASN A 270 46.72 -3.94 28.93
N GLN A 271 47.33 -3.90 27.73
CA GLN A 271 46.57 -3.85 26.48
C GLN A 271 45.87 -5.18 26.21
N LEU A 272 46.58 -6.30 26.33
CA LEU A 272 46.05 -7.63 26.04
C LEU A 272 44.92 -8.03 27.01
N GLU A 273 44.94 -7.56 28.26
CA GLU A 273 43.87 -7.77 29.24
C GLU A 273 42.56 -7.04 28.88
N LYS A 274 42.62 -5.97 28.07
CA LYS A 274 41.42 -5.24 27.61
C LYS A 274 40.69 -5.94 26.47
N VAL A 275 41.29 -6.98 25.87
CA VAL A 275 40.66 -7.72 24.78
C VAL A 275 39.51 -8.57 25.34
N GLU A 276 38.29 -8.17 25.03
CA GLU A 276 37.07 -8.80 25.56
C GLU A 276 36.86 -10.24 25.05
N LYS A 277 36.27 -11.07 25.90
CA LYS A 277 35.87 -12.44 25.54
C LYS A 277 34.74 -12.42 24.51
N GLY A 278 34.81 -13.33 23.55
CA GLY A 278 33.80 -13.47 22.50
C GLY A 278 34.05 -12.59 21.28
N THR A 279 35.25 -12.01 21.17
CA THR A 279 35.79 -11.37 19.97
C THR A 279 36.64 -12.36 19.16
N THR A 280 36.84 -12.11 17.87
CA THR A 280 37.59 -13.03 16.99
C THR A 280 39.06 -13.16 17.41
N VAL A 281 39.61 -12.08 17.96
CA VAL A 281 41.01 -11.96 18.35
C VAL A 281 41.29 -12.42 19.79
N TYR A 282 40.26 -12.75 20.58
CA TYR A 282 40.39 -13.07 22.00
C TYR A 282 41.40 -14.18 22.26
N LEU A 283 41.30 -15.31 21.56
CA LEU A 283 42.21 -16.45 21.78
C LEU A 283 43.66 -16.08 21.49
N LYS A 284 43.89 -15.28 20.44
CA LYS A 284 45.24 -14.81 20.11
C LYS A 284 45.79 -13.85 21.17
N ALA A 285 44.95 -12.95 21.67
CA ALA A 285 45.32 -12.05 22.75
C ALA A 285 45.70 -12.82 24.02
N GLN A 286 44.96 -13.87 24.39
CA GLN A 286 45.27 -14.72 25.54
C GLN A 286 46.60 -15.48 25.38
N GLU A 287 46.92 -15.95 24.18
CA GLU A 287 48.22 -16.57 23.89
C GLU A 287 49.38 -15.58 24.10
N LEU A 288 49.26 -14.37 23.55
CA LEU A 288 50.26 -13.32 23.72
C LEU A 288 50.37 -12.87 25.18
N LEU A 289 49.24 -12.81 25.90
CA LEU A 289 49.20 -12.44 27.32
C LEU A 289 49.96 -13.46 28.16
N LEU A 290 49.80 -14.75 27.89
CA LEU A 290 50.56 -15.80 28.55
C LEU A 290 52.07 -15.67 28.27
N SER A 291 52.44 -15.41 27.01
CA SER A 291 53.84 -15.22 26.61
C SER A 291 54.47 -14.00 27.30
N ALA A 292 53.77 -12.86 27.29
CA ALA A 292 54.22 -11.63 27.94
C ALA A 292 54.37 -11.82 29.46
N ASN A 293 53.42 -12.49 30.12
CA ASN A 293 53.51 -12.82 31.55
C ASN A 293 54.69 -13.74 31.88
N ASN A 294 54.93 -14.76 31.05
CA ASN A 294 56.08 -15.65 31.25
C ASN A 294 57.40 -14.89 31.08
N LYS A 295 57.49 -14.00 30.09
CA LYS A 295 58.67 -13.16 29.88
C LYS A 295 58.85 -12.19 31.04
N PHE A 296 57.77 -11.59 31.52
CA PHE A 296 57.78 -10.68 32.66
C PHE A 296 58.32 -11.35 33.94
N LYS A 297 57.90 -12.59 34.23
CA LYS A 297 58.41 -13.38 35.35
C LYS A 297 59.91 -13.69 35.27
N GLN A 298 60.50 -13.77 34.08
CA GLN A 298 61.96 -13.96 33.93
C GLN A 298 62.74 -12.71 34.36
N PHE A 299 62.08 -11.55 34.42
CA PHE A 299 62.66 -10.28 34.83
C PHE A 299 62.24 -9.86 36.24
N GLN A 300 61.55 -10.72 37.00
CA GLN A 300 61.37 -10.56 38.45
C GLN A 300 62.46 -11.33 39.19
#